data_AF-A0A9W5Z470-F1
#
_entry.id   AF-A0A9W5Z470-F1
#
_cell.length_a   1.000
_cell.length_b   1.000
_cell.length_c   1.000
_cell.angle_alpha   90.00
_cell.angle_beta   90.00
_cell.angle_gamma   90.00
#
_symmetry.space_group_name_H-M   'P 1'
#
loop_
_entity.id
_entity.type
_entity.pdbx_description
1 polymer ?
#
loop_
_entity_poly.entity_id
_entity_poly.type
_entity_poly.pdbx_seq_one_letter_code
_entity_poly.pdbx_strand_id
1 'polypeptide(L)' 'MAELQPSEIELLERLSSYPFSTDREFAVGLSIILGHPETPASEEEINRNDDLTLQAKCFYFS' A
#
# COMPACT_ATOMS: atom_id res chain seq x y z
N MET A 1 -13.35 23.18 3.70
CA MET A 1 -12.11 22.41 3.91
C MET A 1 -12.52 21.17 4.68
N ALA A 2 -12.28 19.96 4.15
CA ALA A 2 -12.56 18.75 4.92
C ALA A 2 -11.59 18.69 6.09
N GLU A 3 -12.09 18.63 7.32
CA GLU A 3 -11.27 18.42 8.51
C GLU A 3 -10.91 16.94 8.57
N LEU A 4 -9.63 16.61 8.38
CA LEU A 4 -9.12 15.25 8.53
C LEU A 4 -9.43 14.77 9.94
N GLN A 5 -10.16 13.66 10.05
CA GLN A 5 -10.44 13.02 11.32
C GLN A 5 -9.13 12.52 11.95
N PRO A 6 -9.03 12.45 13.29
CA PRO A 6 -7.83 11.96 13.97
C PRO A 6 -7.38 10.56 13.49
N SER A 7 -8.33 9.70 13.13
CA SER A 7 -8.09 8.37 12.57
C SER A 7 -7.46 8.40 11.18
N GLU A 8 -7.78 9.39 10.35
CA GLU A 8 -7.19 9.56 9.01
C GLU A 8 -5.75 10.05 9.10
N ILE A 9 -5.45 10.88 10.11
CA ILE A 9 -4.07 11.33 10.41
C ILE A 9 -3.21 10.13 10.84
N GLU A 10 -3.71 9.29 11.76
CA GLU A 10 -3.00 8.10 12.20
C GLU A 10 -2.76 7.10 11.05
N LEU A 11 -3.77 6.91 10.18
CA LEU A 11 -3.63 6.09 8.98
C LEU A 11 -2.54 6.63 8.04
N LEU A 12 -2.54 7.95 7.79
CA LEU A 12 -1.55 8.59 6.93
C LEU A 12 -0.13 8.46 7.48
N GLU A 13 0.05 8.63 8.79
CA GLU A 13 1.34 8.47 9.46
C GLU A 13 1.84 7.02 9.36
N ARG A 14 0.96 6.05 9.57
CA ARG A 14 1.26 4.62 9.40
C ARG A 14 1.61 4.30 7.95
N LEU A 15 0.83 4.78 6.99
CA LEU A 15 1.04 4.54 5.56
C LEU A 15 2.36 5.13 5.06
N SER A 16 2.78 6.26 5.65
CA SER A 16 4.05 6.92 5.33
C SER A 16 5.26 6.27 6.00
N SER A 17 5.08 5.66 7.17
CA SER A 17 6.19 5.07 7.96
C SER A 17 6.36 3.57 7.78
N TYR A 18 5.37 2.88 7.21
CA TYR A 18 5.38 1.43 7.12
C TYR A 18 6.26 0.91 5.96
N PRO A 19 7.12 -0.09 6.21
CA PRO A 19 8.11 -0.56 5.25
C PRO A 19 7.55 -1.58 4.24
N PHE A 20 6.62 -1.13 3.38
CA PHE A 20 5.95 -1.98 2.38
C PHE A 20 6.92 -2.77 1.49
N SER A 21 8.08 -2.20 1.12
CA SER A 21 9.08 -2.87 0.28
C SER A 21 9.66 -4.15 0.91
N THR A 22 9.62 -4.25 2.24
CA THR A 22 10.14 -5.42 2.98
C THR A 22 9.06 -6.41 3.38
N ASP A 23 7.79 -6.03 3.19
CA ASP A 23 6.66 -6.88 3.55
C ASP A 23 6.30 -7.83 2.40
N ARG A 24 6.61 -9.11 2.61
CA ARG A 24 6.36 -10.14 1.60
C ARG A 24 4.87 -10.43 1.42
N GLU A 25 4.07 -10.32 2.46
CA GLU A 25 2.63 -10.58 2.40
C GLU A 25 1.94 -9.51 1.57
N PHE A 26 2.32 -8.24 1.79
CA PHE A 26 1.89 -7.13 0.93
C PHE A 26 2.33 -7.31 -0.51
N ALA A 27 3.61 -7.65 -0.76
CA ALA A 27 4.12 -7.84 -2.11
C ALA A 27 3.38 -8.96 -2.87
N VAL A 28 3.04 -10.06 -2.20
CA VAL A 28 2.24 -11.15 -2.78
C VAL A 28 0.80 -10.70 -3.03
N GLY A 29 0.17 -9.98 -2.10
CA GLY A 29 -1.17 -9.43 -2.31
C GLY A 29 -1.24 -8.48 -3.49
N LEU A 30 -0.25 -7.58 -3.59
CA LEU A 30 -0.16 -6.60 -4.66
C LEU A 30 0.05 -7.28 -6.03
N SER A 31 0.86 -8.34 -6.12
CA SER A 31 1.07 -9.03 -7.40
C SER A 31 -0.18 -9.73 -7.95
N ILE A 32 -1.06 -10.20 -7.06
CA ILE A 32 -2.37 -10.73 -7.44
C ILE A 32 -3.23 -9.62 -8.05
N ILE A 33 -3.24 -8.43 -7.43
CA ILE A 33 -4.00 -7.27 -7.90
C ILE A 33 -3.45 -6.76 -9.25
N LEU A 34 -2.13 -6.78 -9.43
CA LEU A 34 -1.45 -6.38 -10.67
C LEU A 34 -1.54 -7.43 -11.79
N GLY A 35 -2.04 -8.64 -11.50
CA GLY A 35 -2.28 -9.69 -12.50
C GLY A 35 -1.09 -10.60 -12.78
N HIS A 36 -0.07 -10.64 -11.91
CA HIS A 36 1.10 -11.52 -12.02
C HIS A 36 1.36 -12.29 -10.71
N PRO A 37 0.45 -13.20 -10.30
CA PRO A 37 0.52 -13.87 -8.99
C PRO A 37 1.72 -14.81 -8.82
N GLU A 38 2.42 -15.15 -9.91
CA GLU A 38 3.58 -16.04 -9.92
C GLU A 38 4.81 -15.47 -9.20
N THR A 39 4.96 -14.14 -9.20
CA THR A 39 6.06 -13.43 -8.55
C THR A 39 5.52 -12.35 -7.62
N PRO A 40 6.08 -12.18 -6.41
CA PRO A 40 5.76 -11.03 -5.56
C PRO A 40 6.04 -9.72 -6.29
N ALA A 41 5.28 -8.67 -5.96
CA ALA A 41 5.48 -7.35 -6.52
C ALA A 41 6.89 -6.83 -6.19
N SER A 42 7.53 -6.26 -7.20
CA SER A 42 8.87 -5.68 -7.12
C SER A 42 8.85 -4.39 -6.31
N GLU A 43 10.01 -3.94 -5.83
CA GLU A 43 10.12 -2.65 -5.12
C GLU A 43 9.59 -1.48 -5.98
N GLU A 44 9.84 -1.51 -7.29
CA GLU A 44 9.33 -0.52 -8.24
C GLU A 44 7.79 -0.51 -8.31
N GLU A 45 7.15 -1.67 -8.18
CA GLU A 45 5.70 -1.83 -8.24
C GLU A 45 5.04 -1.41 -6.91
N ILE A 46 5.69 -1.73 -5.80
CA ILE A 46 5.30 -1.32 -4.45
C ILE A 46 5.42 0.20 -4.27
N ASN A 47 6.43 0.83 -4.88
CA ASN A 47 6.68 2.27 -4.78
C ASN A 47 6.05 3.10 -5.91
N ARG A 48 5.21 2.50 -6.77
CA ARG A 48 4.42 3.27 -7.73
C ARG A 48 3.56 4.30 -7.03
N ASN A 49 3.58 5.52 -7.55
CA ASN A 49 2.71 6.62 -7.16
C ASN A 49 1.40 6.63 -7.97
N ASP A 50 0.84 5.44 -8.22
CA ASP A 50 -0.43 5.27 -8.92
C ASP A 50 -1.57 5.01 -7.93
N ASP A 51 -2.79 5.38 -8.34
CA ASP A 51 -3.99 5.28 -7.50
C ASP A 51 -4.23 3.85 -7.00
N LEU A 52 -3.97 2.85 -7.85
CA LEU A 52 -4.09 1.43 -7.49
C LEU A 52 -3.15 1.04 -6.33
N THR A 53 -1.88 1.41 -6.42
CA THR A 53 -0.89 1.10 -5.38
C THR A 53 -1.20 1.84 -4.09
N LEU A 54 -1.65 3.10 -4.18
CA LEU A 54 -2.09 3.87 -3.03
C LEU A 54 -3.31 3.23 -2.36
N GLN A 55 -4.34 2.87 -3.12
CA GLN A 55 -5.52 2.18 -2.60
C GLN A 55 -5.15 0.86 -1.92
N ALA A 56 -4.28 0.05 -2.53
CA ALA A 56 -3.83 -1.21 -1.93
C ALA A 56 -3.15 -0.98 -0.57
N LYS A 57 -2.30 0.04 -0.45
CA LYS A 57 -1.65 0.43 0.82
C LYS A 57 -2.68 0.89 1.86
N CYS A 58 -3.69 1.65 1.44
CA CYS A 58 -4.77 2.07 2.34
C CYS A 58 -5.60 0.87 2.83
N PHE A 59 -5.97 -0.04 1.92
CA PHE A 59 -6.75 -1.23 2.25
C PHE A 59 -6.02 -2.20 3.17
N TYR A 60 -4.69 -2.29 3.06
CA TYR A 60 -3.90 -3.15 3.94
C TYR A 60 -4.02 -2.79 5.44
N PHE A 61 -4.38 -1.54 5.76
CA PHE A 61 -4.54 -1.07 7.14
C PHE A 61 -6.00 -0.94 7.61
N SER A 62 -6.98 -1.18 6.73
CA SER A 62 -8.40 -1.12 7.07
C SER A 62 -8.94 -2.47 7.52
#